data_AF-A0A455VLI4-F1
#
_entry.id   AF-A0A455VLI4-F1
#
_cell.length_a   1.000
_cell.length_b   1.000
_cell.length_c   1.000
_cell.angle_alpha   90.00
_cell.angle_beta   90.00
_cell.angle_gamma   90.00
#
_symmetry.space_group_name_H-M   'P 1'
#
loop_
_entity.id
_entity.type
_entity.pdbx_description
1 polymer ?
#
loop_
_entity_poly.entity_id
_entity_poly.type
_entity_poly.pdbx_seq_one_letter_code
_entity_poly.pdbx_strand_id
1 'polypeptide(L)'
;MKKNALPVFPAVFPCPKMTSEISPSALAKWNSSIRASSQDDNTLSIFETIGQDWAGEGITAKRIGAILRSLEDKDITVNINSPGGDLFEGLTIFNQLLEYAGKVTVKILGLAASAASIIAMSGDEIQIGRSAFLMIHNTWGMAVGNRHDFADIAEKMTPFDFALRDIYVARTGMDEKTITAMMDNETWIHGGEAVEKGFADAFLPADSTQQDNDSPTAALRKLDALLAKTNTPRSERRRLFKALRGDMPGAITPSHGTLSATPDVSSETVTQLDNALRRLVSIPH
;
A
#
# COMPACT_ATOMS: atom_id res chain seq x y z
N MET A 1 66.17 17.90 15.09
CA MET A 1 65.03 18.85 15.08
C MET A 1 64.83 19.39 13.68
N LYS A 2 63.68 19.11 13.08
CA LYS A 2 62.87 19.98 12.20
C LYS A 2 61.74 19.11 11.61
N LYS A 3 60.63 19.04 12.35
CA LYS A 3 59.32 18.68 11.79
C LYS A 3 58.79 19.94 11.09
N ASN A 4 58.11 19.75 9.95
CA ASN A 4 57.03 20.58 9.40
C ASN A 4 57.24 20.92 7.92
N ALA A 5 56.60 20.12 7.07
CA ALA A 5 56.00 20.57 5.82
C ALA A 5 54.88 19.58 5.46
N LEU A 6 53.77 19.61 6.20
CA LEU A 6 52.51 19.06 5.69
C LEU A 6 51.81 20.17 4.90
N PRO A 7 51.23 19.86 3.72
CA PRO A 7 50.54 20.86 2.92
C PRO A 7 49.33 21.41 3.69
N VAL A 8 49.25 22.73 3.75
CA VAL A 8 48.13 23.46 4.34
C VAL A 8 46.91 23.24 3.46
N PHE A 9 45.85 22.65 4.02
CA PHE A 9 44.54 22.57 3.37
C PHE A 9 43.98 24.00 3.20
N PRO A 10 43.64 24.44 1.99
CA PRO A 10 42.98 25.72 1.80
C PRO A 10 41.60 25.71 2.47
N ALA A 11 41.28 26.84 3.09
CA ALA A 11 40.09 27.05 3.88
C ALA A 11 38.79 26.78 3.10
N VAL A 12 37.91 26.00 3.75
CA VAL A 12 36.44 26.03 3.67
C VAL A 12 35.88 26.12 2.24
N PHE A 13 35.60 24.96 1.65
CA PHE A 13 34.42 24.87 0.80
C PHE A 13 33.19 24.91 1.72
N PRO A 14 32.24 25.84 1.55
CA PRO A 14 30.97 25.76 2.25
C PRO A 14 30.28 24.49 1.74
N CYS A 15 30.29 23.44 2.55
CA CYS A 15 29.56 22.23 2.24
C CYS A 15 28.08 22.64 2.08
N PRO A 16 27.44 22.40 0.92
CA PRO A 16 26.05 22.75 0.74
C PRO A 16 25.25 22.02 1.81
N LYS A 17 24.45 22.77 2.57
CA LYS A 17 23.54 22.31 3.62
C LYS A 17 22.97 20.92 3.30
N MET A 18 23.48 19.89 3.97
CA MET A 18 22.86 18.57 3.93
C MET A 18 21.76 18.59 4.99
N THR A 19 20.56 18.97 4.54
CA THR A 19 19.34 19.01 5.33
C THR A 19 18.66 17.67 5.24
N SER A 20 18.21 17.18 6.38
CA SER A 20 17.46 15.94 6.55
C SER A 20 15.94 16.18 6.63
N GLU A 21 15.53 17.36 6.21
CA GLU A 21 14.17 17.53 5.72
C GLU A 21 13.98 16.59 4.54
N ILE A 22 12.79 15.99 4.44
CA ILE A 22 12.33 15.43 3.18
C ILE A 22 12.65 16.47 2.12
N SER A 23 13.37 16.09 1.06
CA SER A 23 13.81 17.09 0.07
C SER A 23 12.61 17.93 -0.33
N PRO A 24 12.72 19.26 -0.49
CA PRO A 24 11.57 20.09 -0.87
C PRO A 24 10.84 19.55 -2.11
N SER A 25 11.56 18.84 -2.97
CA SER A 25 11.02 18.10 -4.12
C SER A 25 10.23 16.83 -3.77
N ALA A 26 10.63 16.06 -2.76
CA ALA A 26 9.88 14.90 -2.28
C ALA A 26 8.66 15.33 -1.45
N LEU A 27 8.78 16.40 -0.65
CA LEU A 27 7.66 16.99 0.09
C LEU A 27 6.64 17.61 -0.88
N ALA A 28 7.09 18.28 -1.95
CA ALA A 28 6.21 18.81 -3.00
C ALA A 28 5.53 17.72 -3.86
N LYS A 29 6.13 16.52 -3.94
CA LYS A 29 5.55 15.37 -4.65
C LYS A 29 4.61 14.56 -3.76
N TRP A 30 4.77 14.63 -2.45
CA TRP A 30 3.86 14.02 -1.50
C TRP A 30 2.54 14.78 -1.50
N ASN A 31 1.45 14.04 -1.74
CA ASN A 31 0.11 14.62 -1.86
C ASN A 31 -0.72 14.31 -0.62
N SER A 32 -0.77 15.26 0.32
CA SER A 32 -1.59 15.17 1.55
C SER A 32 -3.10 15.20 1.29
N SER A 33 -3.55 15.53 0.08
CA SER A 33 -4.97 15.55 -0.27
C SER A 33 -5.58 14.18 -0.54
N ILE A 34 -4.76 13.12 -0.59
CA ILE A 34 -5.25 11.74 -0.71
C ILE A 34 -5.97 11.36 0.58
N ARG A 35 -7.29 11.13 0.49
CA ARG A 35 -8.15 10.71 1.59
C ARG A 35 -8.94 9.46 1.20
N ALA A 36 -9.36 8.68 2.19
CA ALA A 36 -10.29 7.57 1.97
C ALA A 36 -11.66 8.07 1.48
N SER A 37 -12.35 7.26 0.68
CA SER A 37 -13.64 7.63 0.05
C SER A 37 -14.84 7.55 0.99
N SER A 38 -14.78 6.79 2.08
CA SER A 38 -15.82 6.74 3.12
C SER A 38 -15.39 7.56 4.33
N GLN A 39 -16.25 8.48 4.77
CA GLN A 39 -16.19 9.05 6.11
C GLN A 39 -17.02 8.13 7.01
N ASP A 40 -16.41 7.07 7.51
CA ASP A 40 -16.99 6.31 8.60
C ASP A 40 -16.65 7.02 9.92
N ASP A 41 -17.60 7.12 10.85
CA ASP A 41 -17.47 7.90 12.10
C ASP A 41 -16.27 7.47 12.98
N ASN A 42 -15.71 6.28 12.75
CA ASN A 42 -14.58 5.72 13.49
C ASN A 42 -13.26 5.72 12.68
N THR A 43 -13.04 6.75 11.87
CA THR A 43 -11.84 6.85 11.03
C THR A 43 -10.83 7.83 11.61
N LEU A 44 -9.61 7.35 11.83
CA LEU A 44 -8.44 8.14 12.16
C LEU A 44 -7.56 8.31 10.91
N SER A 45 -7.02 9.51 10.67
CA SER A 45 -6.19 9.79 9.50
C SER A 45 -4.84 10.39 9.89
N ILE A 46 -3.76 9.78 9.38
CA ILE A 46 -2.36 10.17 9.57
C ILE A 46 -1.81 10.56 8.20
N PHE A 47 -2.11 11.80 7.80
CA PHE A 47 -1.75 12.37 6.48
C PHE A 47 -0.78 13.54 6.61
N GLU A 48 -0.11 13.67 7.74
CA GLU A 48 0.91 14.70 7.98
C GLU A 48 2.17 14.06 8.56
N THR A 49 3.23 14.84 8.71
CA THR A 49 4.44 14.44 9.41
C THR A 49 4.10 14.02 10.84
N ILE A 50 4.81 13.01 11.35
CA ILE A 50 4.70 12.57 12.74
C ILE A 50 5.46 13.56 13.63
N GLY A 51 4.81 13.98 14.72
CA GLY A 51 5.25 15.06 15.57
C GLY A 51 4.68 16.41 15.15
N GLN A 52 5.31 17.47 15.64
CA GLN A 52 4.89 18.85 15.43
C GLN A 52 6.00 19.60 14.68
N ASP A 53 5.65 20.22 13.57
CA ASP A 53 6.57 21.08 12.84
C ASP A 53 6.68 22.48 13.48
N TRP A 54 7.51 23.34 12.87
CA TRP A 54 7.74 24.69 13.36
C TRP A 54 6.52 25.62 13.24
N ALA A 55 5.55 25.29 12.38
CA ALA A 55 4.26 25.99 12.25
C ALA A 55 3.21 25.47 13.24
N GLY A 56 3.52 24.37 13.93
CA GLY A 56 2.65 23.69 14.87
C GLY A 56 1.69 22.69 14.23
N GLU A 57 1.91 22.35 12.96
CA GLU A 57 1.15 21.37 12.19
C GLU A 57 1.77 19.97 12.35
N GLY A 58 0.97 18.93 12.12
CA GLY A 58 1.41 17.53 12.21
C GLY A 58 0.54 16.62 13.09
N ILE A 59 0.96 15.36 13.16
CA ILE A 59 0.30 14.30 13.92
C ILE A 59 1.09 14.01 15.20
N THR A 60 0.55 14.45 16.33
CA THR A 60 1.12 14.19 17.66
C THR A 60 0.34 13.09 18.39
N ALA A 61 1.02 12.37 19.27
CA ALA A 61 0.44 11.41 20.20
C ALA A 61 -0.65 12.02 21.09
N LYS A 62 -0.54 13.32 21.42
CA LYS A 62 -1.59 14.05 22.12
C LYS A 62 -2.88 14.12 21.29
N ARG A 63 -2.76 14.44 20.00
CA ARG A 63 -3.90 14.54 19.07
C ARG A 63 -4.53 13.17 18.85
N ILE A 64 -3.72 12.15 18.57
CA ILE A 64 -4.19 10.77 18.39
C ILE A 64 -4.88 10.26 19.65
N GLY A 65 -4.25 10.37 20.82
CA GLY A 65 -4.85 9.94 22.08
C GLY A 65 -6.17 10.66 22.42
N ALA A 66 -6.34 11.92 22.02
CA ALA A 66 -7.62 12.62 22.18
C ALA A 66 -8.72 12.03 21.27
N ILE A 67 -8.38 11.69 20.03
CA ILE A 67 -9.31 11.04 19.09
C ILE A 67 -9.68 9.64 19.60
N LEU A 68 -8.70 8.82 20.00
CA LEU A 68 -8.96 7.47 20.51
C LEU A 68 -9.93 7.47 21.71
N ARG A 69 -9.75 8.40 22.66
CA ARG A 69 -10.70 8.55 23.78
C ARG A 69 -12.11 8.93 23.36
N SER A 70 -12.27 9.64 22.24
CA SER A 70 -13.59 10.03 21.73
C SER A 70 -14.31 8.91 20.97
N LEU A 71 -13.59 7.83 20.61
CA LEU A 71 -14.12 6.71 19.83
C LEU A 71 -14.70 5.59 20.70
N GLU A 72 -14.59 5.71 22.03
CA GLU A 72 -15.24 4.83 23.03
C GLU A 72 -15.03 3.33 22.75
N ASP A 73 -13.78 2.94 22.48
CA ASP A 73 -13.34 1.55 22.27
C ASP A 73 -14.02 0.82 21.09
N LYS A 74 -14.69 1.55 20.19
CA LYS A 74 -15.22 0.97 18.95
C LYS A 74 -14.09 0.59 18.00
N ASP A 75 -14.32 -0.38 17.12
CA ASP A 75 -13.39 -0.70 16.03
C ASP A 75 -13.12 0.56 15.19
N ILE A 76 -11.84 0.76 14.86
CA ILE A 76 -11.35 1.93 14.14
C ILE A 76 -10.61 1.56 12.86
N THR A 77 -10.65 2.47 11.90
CA THR A 77 -9.77 2.44 10.72
C THR A 77 -8.75 3.56 10.82
N VAL A 78 -7.46 3.23 10.70
CA VAL A 78 -6.35 4.18 10.69
C VAL A 78 -5.79 4.30 9.26
N ASN A 79 -6.10 5.39 8.57
CA ASN A 79 -5.57 5.65 7.25
C ASN A 79 -4.21 6.33 7.34
N ILE A 80 -3.19 5.79 6.66
CA ILE A 80 -1.83 6.31 6.67
C ILE A 80 -1.40 6.73 5.26
N ASN A 81 -0.93 7.97 5.18
CA ASN A 81 -0.21 8.51 4.03
C ASN A 81 0.81 9.55 4.56
N SER A 82 1.84 9.08 5.26
CA SER A 82 2.79 9.92 5.99
C SER A 82 4.24 9.54 5.69
N PRO A 83 5.13 10.54 5.55
CA PRO A 83 6.56 10.31 5.36
C PRO A 83 7.30 9.95 6.67
N GLY A 84 6.58 9.89 7.81
CA GLY A 84 7.18 9.71 9.13
C GLY A 84 7.49 11.05 9.80
N GLY A 85 8.46 11.07 10.71
CA GLY A 85 8.81 12.25 11.49
C GLY A 85 9.47 11.87 12.81
N ASP A 86 9.04 12.51 13.89
CA ASP A 86 9.59 12.28 15.24
C ASP A 86 9.38 10.83 15.71
N LEU A 87 10.48 10.21 16.14
CA LEU A 87 10.52 8.81 16.56
C LEU A 87 9.67 8.57 17.82
N PHE A 88 9.76 9.45 18.82
CA PHE A 88 9.13 9.23 20.11
C PHE A 88 7.63 9.49 20.06
N GLU A 89 7.20 10.48 19.28
CA GLU A 89 5.79 10.68 18.92
C GLU A 89 5.25 9.44 18.19
N GLY A 90 6.01 8.90 17.23
CA GLY A 90 5.66 7.68 16.51
C GLY A 90 5.50 6.45 17.41
N LEU A 91 6.47 6.20 18.28
CA LEU A 91 6.42 5.10 19.25
C LEU A 91 5.28 5.27 20.26
N THR A 92 4.99 6.51 20.68
CA THR A 92 3.88 6.78 21.60
C THR A 92 2.55 6.50 20.91
N ILE A 93 2.36 6.93 19.66
CA ILE A 93 1.16 6.61 18.86
C ILE A 93 1.02 5.10 18.66
N PHE A 94 2.12 4.42 18.31
CA PHE A 94 2.16 2.97 18.15
C PHE A 94 1.66 2.26 19.42
N ASN A 95 2.17 2.63 20.59
CA ASN A 95 1.76 2.03 21.86
C ASN A 95 0.31 2.38 22.23
N GLN A 96 -0.14 3.61 21.97
CA GLN A 96 -1.55 3.99 22.18
C GLN A 96 -2.51 3.16 21.34
N LEU A 97 -2.12 2.80 20.11
CA LEU A 97 -2.93 1.96 19.23
C LEU A 97 -2.90 0.49 19.68
N LEU A 98 -1.77 -0.02 20.18
CA LEU A 98 -1.70 -1.36 20.76
C LEU A 98 -2.52 -1.52 22.05
N GLU A 99 -2.63 -0.47 22.87
CA GLU A 99 -3.42 -0.46 24.10
C GLU A 99 -4.92 -0.23 23.84
N TYR A 100 -5.30 0.15 22.63
CA TYR A 100 -6.69 0.44 22.29
C TYR A 100 -7.53 -0.85 22.29
N ALA A 101 -8.69 -0.82 22.95
CA ALA A 101 -9.48 -2.03 23.17
C ALA A 101 -10.28 -2.49 21.93
N GLY A 102 -10.64 -1.56 21.05
CA GLY A 102 -11.32 -1.87 19.78
C GLY A 102 -10.35 -2.38 18.73
N LYS A 103 -10.85 -3.10 17.71
CA LYS A 103 -10.01 -3.57 16.61
C LYS A 103 -9.43 -2.40 15.82
N VAL A 104 -8.12 -2.38 15.60
CA VAL A 104 -7.40 -1.37 14.82
C VAL A 104 -7.11 -1.92 13.43
N THR A 105 -7.82 -1.41 12.41
CA THR A 105 -7.51 -1.72 11.01
C THR A 105 -6.68 -0.59 10.39
N VAL A 106 -5.42 -0.84 10.08
CA VAL A 106 -4.53 0.12 9.41
C VAL A 106 -4.68 -0.01 7.89
N LYS A 107 -4.80 1.13 7.20
CA LYS A 107 -4.86 1.21 5.75
C LYS A 107 -3.77 2.15 5.23
N ILE A 108 -2.76 1.60 4.58
CA ILE A 108 -1.67 2.36 3.94
C ILE A 108 -2.13 2.74 2.53
N LEU A 109 -2.53 3.99 2.37
CA LEU A 109 -3.15 4.48 1.13
C LEU A 109 -2.12 4.86 0.06
N GLY A 110 -0.98 5.41 0.49
CA GLY A 110 0.06 5.90 -0.41
C GLY A 110 1.45 5.63 0.14
N LEU A 111 1.77 6.20 1.31
CA LEU A 111 3.08 6.07 1.94
C LEU A 111 2.96 5.83 3.44
N ALA A 112 3.72 4.88 3.96
CA ALA A 112 4.04 4.79 5.37
C ALA A 112 5.56 4.65 5.51
N ALA A 113 6.25 5.76 5.76
CA ALA A 113 7.71 5.79 5.82
C ALA A 113 8.21 6.13 7.23
N SER A 114 9.38 5.59 7.61
CA SER A 114 10.05 5.95 8.86
C SER A 114 9.12 5.77 10.09
N ALA A 115 8.96 6.76 10.97
CA ALA A 115 8.05 6.66 12.12
C ALA A 115 6.60 6.26 11.76
N ALA A 116 6.12 6.56 10.53
CA ALA A 116 4.80 6.15 10.09
C ALA A 116 4.70 4.66 9.73
N SER A 117 5.79 4.03 9.26
CA SER A 117 5.80 2.58 9.07
C SER A 117 5.75 1.87 10.42
N ILE A 118 6.41 2.41 11.46
CA ILE A 118 6.28 1.91 12.84
C ILE A 118 4.83 1.99 13.31
N ILE A 119 4.17 3.15 13.18
CA ILE A 119 2.75 3.27 13.54
C ILE A 119 1.89 2.26 12.77
N ALA A 120 2.17 2.03 11.48
CA ALA A 120 1.43 1.05 10.70
C ALA A 120 1.52 -0.36 11.30
N MET A 121 2.66 -0.72 11.89
CA MET A 121 2.85 -2.02 12.54
C MET A 121 2.04 -2.19 13.85
N SER A 122 1.18 -1.24 14.25
CA SER A 122 0.29 -1.38 15.42
C SER A 122 -1.07 -2.00 15.10
N GLY A 123 -1.46 -2.14 13.82
CA GLY A 123 -2.80 -2.60 13.46
C GLY A 123 -3.04 -4.09 13.70
N ASP A 124 -4.20 -4.48 14.21
CA ASP A 124 -4.63 -5.88 14.23
C ASP A 124 -4.75 -6.47 12.82
N GLU A 125 -5.11 -5.61 11.86
CA GLU A 125 -5.12 -5.90 10.43
C GLU A 125 -4.50 -4.71 9.68
N ILE A 126 -3.54 -5.00 8.79
CA ILE A 126 -2.83 -4.01 7.97
C ILE A 126 -3.14 -4.27 6.50
N GLN A 127 -3.78 -3.31 5.86
CA GLN A 127 -4.08 -3.31 4.43
C GLN A 127 -3.22 -2.28 3.72
N ILE A 128 -2.68 -2.62 2.55
CA ILE A 128 -1.83 -1.71 1.76
C ILE A 128 -2.32 -1.59 0.32
N GLY A 129 -2.29 -0.39 -0.23
CA GLY A 129 -2.58 -0.18 -1.65
C GLY A 129 -1.52 -0.87 -2.52
N ARG A 130 -1.91 -1.42 -3.67
CA ARG A 130 -0.98 -2.08 -4.60
C ARG A 130 0.13 -1.13 -5.08
N SER A 131 -0.22 0.14 -5.26
CA SER A 131 0.69 1.22 -5.63
C SER A 131 1.32 1.95 -4.44
N ALA A 132 0.99 1.54 -3.20
CA ALA A 132 1.50 2.17 -2.00
C ALA A 132 2.87 1.59 -1.60
N PHE A 133 3.58 2.33 -0.75
CA PHE A 133 4.91 1.99 -0.30
C PHE A 133 5.03 2.07 1.22
N LEU A 134 5.81 1.14 1.75
CA LEU A 134 6.44 1.24 3.07
C LEU A 134 7.91 1.62 2.87
N MET A 135 8.48 2.37 3.82
CA MET A 135 9.92 2.58 3.91
C MET A 135 10.38 2.36 5.34
N ILE A 136 11.41 1.54 5.51
CA ILE A 136 12.02 1.25 6.81
C ILE A 136 13.52 1.57 6.78
N HIS A 137 14.02 2.13 7.85
CA HIS A 137 15.43 2.50 8.01
C HIS A 137 15.80 2.66 9.49
N ASN A 138 17.09 2.77 9.77
CA ASN A 138 17.57 3.08 11.12
C ASN A 138 17.13 4.48 11.56
N THR A 139 17.19 4.72 12.86
CA THR A 139 16.99 6.06 13.39
C THR A 139 18.05 6.99 12.83
N TRP A 140 17.63 8.23 12.55
CA TRP A 140 18.53 9.26 12.06
C TRP A 140 18.31 10.54 12.87
N GLY A 141 19.35 11.36 12.95
CA GLY A 141 19.29 12.65 13.62
C GLY A 141 20.35 13.61 13.09
N MET A 142 20.25 14.88 13.47
CA MET A 142 21.27 15.89 13.17
C MET A 142 22.12 16.15 14.41
N ALA A 143 23.44 16.21 14.21
CA ALA A 143 24.40 16.49 15.27
C ALA A 143 25.44 17.52 14.80
N VAL A 144 25.88 18.37 15.73
CA VAL A 144 27.00 19.31 15.53
C VAL A 144 28.01 19.05 16.64
N GLY A 145 29.23 18.69 16.27
CA GLY A 145 30.26 18.34 17.24
C GLY A 145 31.56 17.92 16.59
N ASN A 146 32.47 17.44 17.41
CA ASN A 146 33.75 16.86 17.00
C ASN A 146 33.61 15.33 16.83
N ARG A 147 34.69 14.66 16.38
CA ARG A 147 34.69 13.21 16.12
C ARG A 147 34.22 12.34 17.30
N HIS A 148 34.45 12.77 18.53
CA HIS A 148 34.02 12.03 19.73
C HIS A 148 32.51 12.15 19.94
N ASP A 149 31.94 13.32 19.69
CA ASP A 149 30.50 13.56 19.79
C ASP A 149 29.75 12.72 18.75
N PHE A 150 30.28 12.61 17.52
CA PHE A 150 29.67 11.77 16.48
C PHE A 150 29.73 10.27 16.80
N ALA A 151 30.86 9.80 17.36
CA ALA A 151 30.98 8.41 17.78
C ALA A 151 30.02 8.06 18.92
N ASP A 152 29.92 8.95 19.92
CA ASP A 152 29.02 8.82 21.07
C ASP A 152 27.54 8.84 20.63
N ILE A 153 27.16 9.73 19.70
CA ILE A 153 25.79 9.77 19.18
C ILE A 153 25.45 8.50 18.39
N ALA A 154 26.35 8.00 17.55
CA ALA A 154 26.12 6.75 16.81
C ALA A 154 25.89 5.56 17.77
N GLU A 155 26.68 5.45 18.84
CA GLU A 155 26.50 4.42 19.86
C GLU A 155 25.16 4.59 20.61
N LYS A 156 24.79 5.83 20.93
CA LYS A 156 23.51 6.15 21.61
C LYS A 156 22.26 5.90 20.76
N MET A 157 22.39 5.81 19.45
CA MET A 157 21.25 5.52 18.55
C MET A 157 20.95 4.03 18.45
N THR A 158 21.94 3.18 18.74
CA THR A 158 21.82 1.72 18.65
C THR A 158 20.62 1.14 19.42
N PRO A 159 20.32 1.54 20.67
CA PRO A 159 19.15 1.03 21.39
C PRO A 159 17.82 1.39 20.71
N PHE A 160 17.74 2.53 20.03
CA PHE A 160 16.54 2.93 19.30
C PHE A 160 16.36 2.10 18.03
N ASP A 161 17.45 1.83 17.31
CA ASP A 161 17.43 0.94 16.15
C ASP A 161 16.98 -0.48 16.53
N PHE A 162 17.44 -0.99 17.68
CA PHE A 162 16.98 -2.27 18.21
C PHE A 162 15.49 -2.27 18.52
N ALA A 163 14.97 -1.21 19.16
CA ALA A 163 13.54 -1.10 19.44
C ALA A 163 12.70 -1.10 18.14
N LEU A 164 13.14 -0.39 17.10
CA LEU A 164 12.45 -0.38 15.80
C LEU A 164 12.52 -1.73 15.10
N ARG A 165 13.70 -2.36 15.09
CA ARG A 165 13.90 -3.70 14.54
C ARG A 165 12.97 -4.71 15.19
N ASP A 166 12.86 -4.70 16.51
CA ASP A 166 12.05 -5.66 17.26
C ASP A 166 10.56 -5.56 16.88
N ILE A 167 10.06 -4.35 16.60
CA ILE A 167 8.70 -4.13 16.09
C ILE A 167 8.51 -4.80 14.72
N TYR A 168 9.45 -4.60 13.78
CA TYR A 168 9.35 -5.22 12.46
C TYR A 168 9.51 -6.74 12.50
N VAL A 169 10.42 -7.25 13.33
CA VAL A 169 10.60 -8.69 13.55
C VAL A 169 9.32 -9.31 14.12
N ALA A 170 8.73 -8.68 15.13
CA ALA A 170 7.48 -9.13 15.73
C ALA A 170 6.32 -9.15 14.72
N ARG A 171 6.23 -8.14 13.84
CA ARG A 171 5.19 -8.07 12.81
C ARG A 171 5.39 -9.09 11.70
N THR A 172 6.60 -9.16 11.14
CA THR A 172 6.87 -9.90 9.89
C THR A 172 7.21 -11.37 10.12
N GLY A 173 7.70 -11.72 11.32
CA GLY A 173 8.26 -13.03 11.62
C GLY A 173 9.62 -13.31 10.93
N MET A 174 10.20 -12.33 10.23
CA MET A 174 11.54 -12.44 9.65
C MET A 174 12.60 -12.38 10.75
N ASP A 175 13.77 -12.98 10.49
CA ASP A 175 14.86 -12.96 11.46
C ASP A 175 15.47 -11.56 11.65
N GLU A 176 16.02 -11.31 12.84
CA GLU A 176 16.61 -10.03 13.22
C GLU A 176 17.65 -9.55 12.21
N LYS A 177 18.50 -10.44 11.67
CA LYS A 177 19.59 -10.06 10.77
C LYS A 177 19.04 -9.57 9.43
N THR A 178 17.98 -10.19 8.93
CA THR A 178 17.29 -9.74 7.71
C THR A 178 16.70 -8.35 7.91
N ILE A 179 15.96 -8.11 9.00
CA ILE A 179 15.39 -6.79 9.29
C ILE A 179 16.48 -5.74 9.49
N THR A 180 17.53 -6.03 10.25
CA THR A 180 18.67 -5.12 10.44
C THR A 180 19.28 -4.74 9.10
N ALA A 181 19.54 -5.71 8.21
CA ALA A 181 20.06 -5.41 6.88
C ALA A 181 19.09 -4.56 6.03
N MET A 182 17.78 -4.75 6.17
CA MET A 182 16.81 -3.90 5.49
C MET A 182 16.81 -2.46 6.04
N MET A 183 16.92 -2.29 7.36
CA MET A 183 16.99 -0.97 8.00
C MET A 183 18.29 -0.24 7.67
N ASP A 184 19.43 -0.93 7.66
CA ASP A 184 20.73 -0.39 7.25
C ASP A 184 20.72 0.15 5.81
N ASN A 185 19.94 -0.47 4.94
CA ASN A 185 19.88 -0.13 3.51
C ASN A 185 18.82 0.93 3.15
N GLU A 186 18.03 1.43 4.10
CA GLU A 186 16.85 2.26 3.83
C GLU A 186 15.93 1.61 2.78
N THR A 187 15.26 0.54 3.18
CA THR A 187 14.52 -0.30 2.24
C THR A 187 13.14 0.25 1.94
N TRP A 188 12.88 0.46 0.65
CA TRP A 188 11.55 0.78 0.11
C TRP A 188 10.84 -0.51 -0.31
N ILE A 189 9.64 -0.72 0.23
CA ILE A 189 8.87 -1.96 0.10
C ILE A 189 7.54 -1.60 -0.57
N HIS A 190 7.34 -2.09 -1.78
CA HIS A 190 6.08 -1.84 -2.50
C HIS A 190 4.95 -2.74 -1.97
N GLY A 191 3.69 -2.36 -2.17
CA GLY A 191 2.54 -3.05 -1.57
C GLY A 191 2.45 -4.57 -1.78
N GLY A 192 2.96 -5.08 -2.92
CA GLY A 192 3.01 -6.53 -3.15
C GLY A 192 4.04 -7.25 -2.26
N GLU A 193 5.25 -6.70 -2.22
CA GLU A 193 6.32 -7.20 -1.34
C GLU A 193 5.97 -7.04 0.14
N ALA A 194 5.23 -5.98 0.50
CA ALA A 194 4.77 -5.77 1.87
C ALA A 194 3.86 -6.91 2.35
N VAL A 195 2.94 -7.38 1.48
CA VAL A 195 2.07 -8.53 1.78
C VAL A 195 2.89 -9.82 1.80
N GLU A 196 3.78 -10.02 0.82
CA GLU A 196 4.62 -11.23 0.73
C GLU A 196 5.56 -11.40 1.94
N LYS A 197 6.13 -10.29 2.43
CA LYS A 197 7.09 -10.28 3.55
C LYS A 197 6.43 -10.09 4.92
N GLY A 198 5.09 -10.04 5.00
CA GLY A 198 4.36 -9.93 6.26
C GLY A 198 4.39 -8.55 6.93
N PHE A 199 4.71 -7.48 6.20
CA PHE A 199 4.51 -6.10 6.69
C PHE A 199 3.04 -5.66 6.59
N ALA A 200 2.27 -6.30 5.72
CA ALA A 200 0.83 -6.11 5.56
C ALA A 200 0.13 -7.47 5.41
N ASP A 201 -1.14 -7.54 5.81
CA ASP A 201 -1.93 -8.76 5.76
C ASP A 201 -2.64 -8.92 4.40
N ALA A 202 -3.07 -7.80 3.80
CA ALA A 202 -3.84 -7.82 2.57
C ALA A 202 -3.67 -6.54 1.74
N PHE A 203 -4.16 -6.59 0.49
CA PHE A 203 -4.38 -5.38 -0.29
C PHE A 203 -5.63 -4.62 0.19
N LEU A 204 -5.68 -3.32 -0.08
CA LEU A 204 -6.92 -2.55 0.09
C LEU A 204 -8.07 -3.18 -0.73
N PRO A 205 -9.34 -3.09 -0.27
CA PRO A 205 -10.48 -3.73 -0.95
C PRO A 205 -10.68 -3.32 -2.42
N ALA A 206 -10.32 -2.08 -2.78
CA ALA A 206 -10.39 -1.61 -4.16
C ALA A 206 -9.32 -2.27 -5.07
N ASP A 207 -8.20 -2.72 -4.49
CA ASP A 207 -7.10 -3.39 -5.18
C ASP A 207 -7.19 -4.93 -5.12
N SER A 208 -8.08 -5.46 -4.27
CA SER A 208 -8.41 -6.88 -4.25
C SER A 208 -9.26 -7.24 -5.47
N THR A 209 -8.62 -7.46 -6.62
CA THR A 209 -9.29 -8.08 -7.76
C THR A 209 -9.61 -9.53 -7.39
N GLN A 210 -10.86 -9.85 -7.08
CA GLN A 210 -11.33 -11.23 -7.20
C GLN A 210 -11.21 -11.59 -8.68
N GLN A 211 -10.28 -12.47 -9.04
CA GLN A 211 -10.30 -13.09 -10.35
C GLN A 211 -11.49 -14.06 -10.39
N ASP A 212 -12.67 -13.54 -10.67
CA ASP A 212 -13.79 -14.35 -11.16
C ASP A 212 -13.44 -14.81 -12.58
N ASN A 213 -12.66 -15.90 -12.62
CA ASN A 213 -12.28 -16.61 -13.84
C ASN A 213 -13.49 -17.15 -14.62
N ASP A 214 -14.66 -17.12 -13.99
CA ASP A 214 -15.96 -17.62 -14.47
C ASP A 214 -17.00 -16.51 -14.71
N SER A 215 -16.64 -15.23 -14.59
CA SER A 215 -17.55 -14.16 -14.99
C SER A 215 -17.91 -14.31 -16.48
N PRO A 216 -19.17 -14.03 -16.90
CA PRO A 216 -19.58 -14.14 -18.30
C PRO A 216 -18.66 -13.35 -19.25
N THR A 217 -18.13 -12.22 -18.78
CA THR A 217 -17.18 -11.38 -19.52
C THR A 217 -15.80 -12.03 -19.68
N ALA A 218 -15.30 -12.73 -18.66
CA ALA A 218 -14.05 -13.49 -18.73
C ALA A 218 -14.18 -14.70 -19.67
N ALA A 219 -15.30 -15.42 -19.63
CA ALA A 219 -15.59 -16.52 -20.54
C ALA A 219 -15.66 -16.05 -22.02
N LEU A 220 -16.31 -14.91 -22.28
CA LEU A 220 -16.37 -14.30 -23.61
C LEU A 220 -14.99 -13.88 -24.12
N ARG A 221 -14.12 -13.35 -23.25
CA ARG A 221 -12.73 -13.00 -23.62
C ARG A 221 -11.90 -14.24 -23.96
N LYS A 222 -12.06 -15.33 -23.21
CA LYS A 222 -11.41 -16.62 -23.50
C LYS A 222 -11.88 -17.18 -24.86
N LEU A 223 -13.18 -17.17 -25.12
CA LEU A 223 -13.75 -17.56 -26.42
C LEU A 223 -13.25 -16.69 -27.57
N ASP A 224 -13.15 -15.37 -27.37
CA ASP A 224 -12.65 -14.45 -28.39
C ASP A 224 -11.19 -14.73 -28.76
N ALA A 225 -10.37 -15.04 -27.75
CA ALA A 225 -8.98 -15.42 -27.92
C ALA A 225 -8.83 -16.77 -28.65
N LEU A 226 -9.70 -17.74 -28.38
CA LEU A 226 -9.70 -19.03 -29.08
C LEU A 226 -10.10 -18.88 -30.56
N LEU A 227 -11.15 -18.12 -30.86
CA LEU A 227 -11.57 -17.83 -32.23
C LEU A 227 -10.53 -17.00 -33.01
N ALA A 228 -9.78 -16.14 -32.31
CA ALA A 228 -8.68 -15.41 -32.93
C ALA A 228 -7.52 -16.34 -33.33
N LYS A 229 -7.24 -17.38 -32.53
CA LYS A 229 -6.23 -18.40 -32.86
C LYS A 229 -6.62 -19.27 -34.06
N THR A 230 -7.91 -19.42 -34.34
CA THR A 230 -8.42 -20.10 -35.54
C THR A 230 -8.52 -19.19 -36.77
N ASN A 231 -7.82 -18.03 -36.77
CA ASN A 231 -7.84 -17.01 -37.82
C ASN A 231 -9.24 -16.47 -38.18
N THR A 232 -10.21 -16.56 -37.26
CA THR A 232 -11.54 -16.01 -37.51
C THR A 232 -11.48 -14.47 -37.51
N PRO A 233 -11.91 -13.79 -38.59
CA PRO A 233 -11.88 -12.34 -38.68
C PRO A 233 -12.60 -11.66 -37.52
N ARG A 234 -12.05 -10.55 -37.03
CA ARG A 234 -12.58 -9.81 -35.87
C ARG A 234 -14.05 -9.38 -36.06
N SER A 235 -14.45 -9.07 -37.30
CA SER A 235 -15.85 -8.74 -37.65
C SER A 235 -16.80 -9.90 -37.41
N GLU A 236 -16.39 -11.11 -37.76
CA GLU A 236 -17.16 -12.33 -37.59
C GLU A 236 -17.24 -12.76 -36.13
N ARG A 237 -16.14 -12.66 -35.37
CA ARG A 237 -16.15 -12.86 -33.92
C ARG A 237 -17.13 -11.92 -33.22
N ARG A 238 -17.11 -10.63 -33.57
CA ARG A 238 -18.05 -9.63 -33.02
C ARG A 238 -19.50 -9.93 -33.41
N ARG A 239 -19.76 -10.41 -34.63
CA ARG A 239 -21.09 -10.85 -35.07
C ARG A 239 -21.59 -12.02 -34.23
N LEU A 240 -20.76 -13.06 -34.03
CA LEU A 240 -21.09 -14.24 -33.24
C LEU A 240 -21.39 -13.87 -31.78
N PHE A 241 -20.56 -13.03 -31.15
CA PHE A 241 -20.82 -12.56 -29.79
C PHE A 241 -22.06 -11.67 -29.68
N LYS A 242 -22.38 -10.87 -30.71
CA LYS A 242 -23.61 -10.08 -30.74
C LYS A 242 -24.85 -10.97 -30.86
N ALA A 243 -24.79 -12.01 -31.69
CA ALA A 243 -25.86 -13.00 -31.81
C ALA A 243 -26.05 -13.79 -30.51
N LEU A 244 -24.96 -14.18 -29.84
CA LEU A 244 -24.98 -14.89 -28.55
C LEU A 244 -25.60 -14.06 -27.43
N ARG A 245 -25.38 -12.73 -27.42
CA ARG A 245 -25.95 -11.81 -26.42
C ARG A 245 -27.40 -11.42 -26.69
N GLY A 246 -28.02 -11.90 -27.77
CA GLY A 246 -29.46 -11.75 -28.02
C GLY A 246 -29.94 -10.34 -28.35
N ASP A 247 -29.06 -9.42 -28.78
CA ASP A 247 -29.47 -8.03 -29.03
C ASP A 247 -29.89 -7.84 -30.50
N MET A 248 -31.21 -7.96 -30.73
CA MET A 248 -31.87 -7.68 -32.00
C MET A 248 -32.05 -6.15 -32.14
N PRO A 249 -31.55 -5.50 -33.21
CA PRO A 249 -31.73 -4.05 -33.33
C PRO A 249 -33.11 -3.73 -33.95
N GLY A 250 -33.97 -3.08 -33.17
CA GLY A 250 -34.96 -2.12 -33.67
C GLY A 250 -36.43 -2.56 -33.70
N ALA A 251 -37.18 -2.21 -32.65
CA ALA A 251 -38.60 -1.85 -32.76
C ALA A 251 -38.97 -0.89 -31.62
N ILE A 252 -39.31 0.35 -31.97
CA ILE A 252 -40.00 1.28 -31.07
C ILE A 252 -41.44 0.76 -30.93
N THR A 253 -41.88 0.43 -29.72
CA THR A 253 -43.21 0.81 -29.19
C THR A 253 -43.23 0.67 -27.65
N PRO A 254 -44.06 1.45 -26.95
CA PRO A 254 -43.94 1.65 -25.51
C PRO A 254 -44.82 0.69 -24.69
N SER A 255 -44.42 0.57 -23.43
CA SER A 255 -45.21 0.26 -22.24
C SER A 255 -45.15 -1.16 -21.64
N HIS A 256 -44.89 -1.09 -20.33
CA HIS A 256 -45.25 -1.99 -19.24
C HIS A 256 -44.65 -3.41 -19.16
N GLY A 257 -43.82 -3.61 -18.12
CA GLY A 257 -43.63 -4.93 -17.52
C GLY A 257 -42.18 -5.20 -17.10
N THR A 258 -41.93 -5.14 -15.79
CA THR A 258 -40.68 -5.48 -15.11
C THR A 258 -40.20 -6.90 -15.47
N LEU A 259 -38.92 -7.07 -15.82
CA LEU A 259 -38.30 -8.40 -16.00
C LEU A 259 -37.41 -8.74 -14.80
N SER A 260 -37.75 -9.83 -14.10
CA SER A 260 -36.90 -10.46 -13.10
C SER A 260 -35.90 -11.40 -13.78
N ALA A 261 -34.65 -11.38 -13.31
CA ALA A 261 -33.62 -12.35 -13.69
C ALA A 261 -33.93 -13.72 -13.06
N THR A 262 -33.82 -14.78 -13.86
CA THR A 262 -33.59 -16.15 -13.35
C THR A 262 -32.25 -16.66 -13.89
N PRO A 263 -31.39 -17.27 -13.06
CA PRO A 263 -30.15 -17.89 -13.50
C PRO A 263 -30.37 -19.40 -13.56
N ASP A 264 -30.75 -19.95 -14.71
CA ASP A 264 -30.52 -21.37 -14.93
C ASP A 264 -30.31 -21.64 -16.42
N VAL A 265 -29.10 -22.03 -16.76
CA VAL A 265 -28.72 -22.44 -18.11
C VAL A 265 -29.22 -23.87 -18.30
N SER A 266 -30.19 -24.09 -19.18
CA SER A 266 -30.78 -25.41 -19.38
C SER A 266 -29.74 -26.40 -19.92
N SER A 267 -29.69 -27.60 -19.32
CA SER A 267 -28.76 -28.67 -19.68
C SER A 267 -28.84 -29.09 -21.17
N GLU A 268 -29.99 -28.89 -21.80
CA GLU A 268 -30.19 -29.08 -23.24
C GLU A 268 -29.34 -28.12 -24.08
N THR A 269 -29.20 -26.84 -23.67
CA THR A 269 -28.40 -25.87 -24.43
C THR A 269 -26.91 -26.19 -24.38
N VAL A 270 -26.42 -26.67 -23.22
CA VAL A 270 -25.03 -27.13 -23.06
C VAL A 270 -24.77 -28.37 -23.94
N THR A 271 -25.70 -29.31 -23.98
CA THR A 271 -25.58 -30.54 -24.78
C THR A 271 -25.64 -30.26 -26.29
N GLN A 272 -26.46 -29.29 -26.72
CA GLN A 272 -26.51 -28.85 -28.11
C GLN A 272 -25.22 -28.15 -28.54
N LEU A 273 -24.62 -27.35 -27.65
CA LEU A 273 -23.35 -26.68 -27.91
C LEU A 273 -22.19 -27.67 -28.02
N ASP A 274 -22.15 -28.68 -27.15
CA ASP A 274 -21.10 -29.72 -27.17
C ASP A 274 -21.17 -30.58 -28.43
N ASN A 275 -22.38 -30.89 -28.91
CA ASN A 275 -22.59 -31.57 -30.19
C ASN A 275 -22.22 -30.70 -31.41
N ALA A 276 -22.45 -29.38 -31.35
CA ALA A 276 -22.04 -28.46 -32.41
C ALA A 276 -20.50 -28.32 -32.50
N LEU A 277 -19.82 -28.29 -31.35
CA LEU A 277 -18.36 -28.23 -31.26
C LEU A 277 -17.70 -29.52 -31.78
N ARG A 278 -18.25 -30.70 -31.48
CA ARG A 278 -17.75 -31.98 -32.01
C ARG A 278 -17.84 -32.05 -33.54
N ARG A 279 -18.88 -31.47 -34.15
CA ARG A 279 -19.02 -31.41 -35.61
C ARG A 279 -18.01 -30.46 -36.28
N LEU A 280 -17.52 -29.46 -35.57
CA LEU A 280 -16.51 -28.52 -36.05
C LEU A 280 -15.08 -29.11 -36.02
N VAL A 281 -14.82 -30.09 -35.15
CA VAL A 281 -13.50 -30.74 -35.01
C VAL A 281 -13.37 -31.98 -35.91
N SER A 282 -14.46 -32.58 -36.36
CA SER A 282 -14.45 -33.70 -37.32
C SER A 282 -14.61 -33.22 -38.76
N ILE A 283 -13.57 -32.59 -39.31
CA ILE A 283 -13.34 -32.52 -40.77
C ILE A 283 -12.12 -33.42 -41.05
N PRO A 284 -12.27 -34.56 -41.75
CA PRO A 284 -11.11 -35.40 -42.10
C PRO A 284 -10.22 -34.66 -43.11
N HIS A 285 -8.91 -34.93 -43.03
CA HIS A 285 -7.86 -34.42 -43.92
C HIS A 285 -8.19 -34.58 -45.40
#